data_AF-A0A1F8SAQ8-F1
#
_entry.id   AF-A0A1F8SAQ8-F1
#
_cell.length_a   1.000
_cell.length_b   1.000
_cell.length_c   1.000
_cell.angle_alpha   90.00
_cell.angle_beta   90.00
_cell.angle_gamma   90.00
#
_symmetry.space_group_name_H-M   'P 1'
#
loop_
_entity.id
_entity.type
_entity.pdbx_description
1 polymer ?
#
loop_
_entity_poly.entity_id
_entity_poly.type
_entity_poly.pdbx_seq_one_letter_code
_entity_poly.pdbx_strand_id
1 'polypeptide(L)'
;MSKAMSATEGFHKQVEGPHWYLMTVGTRTARQGQGLGSKLVELGTSRADDAGVPCYLETGTDSNIAFYRKRGFEVIGQTDCYGHTLTGMVRPPRTPAGGRAA
;
A
#
# COMPACT_ATOMS: atom_id res chain seq x y z
N MET A 1 -11.11 -14.55 -14.68
CA MET A 1 -10.58 -13.49 -13.80
C MET A 1 -9.72 -12.56 -14.65
N SER A 2 -9.76 -11.24 -14.43
CA SER A 2 -9.05 -10.27 -15.29
C SER A 2 -7.53 -10.44 -15.15
N LYS A 3 -6.79 -10.28 -16.25
CA LYS A 3 -5.33 -10.47 -16.32
C LYS A 3 -4.56 -9.57 -15.33
N ALA A 4 -5.15 -8.43 -14.94
CA ALA A 4 -4.58 -7.50 -13.97
C ALA A 4 -4.52 -8.08 -12.55
N MET A 5 -5.57 -8.77 -12.08
CA MET A 5 -5.54 -9.47 -10.78
C MET A 5 -4.59 -10.67 -10.80
N SER A 6 -4.43 -11.33 -11.95
CA SER A 6 -3.49 -12.45 -12.10
C SER A 6 -2.02 -12.01 -12.07
N ALA A 7 -1.70 -10.81 -12.57
CA ALA A 7 -0.33 -10.30 -12.58
C ALA A 7 0.20 -9.95 -11.18
N THR A 8 -0.68 -9.54 -10.26
CA THR A 8 -0.29 -9.15 -8.90
C THR A 8 -0.51 -10.25 -7.86
N GLU A 9 -1.18 -11.34 -8.24
CA GLU A 9 -1.44 -12.49 -7.37
C GLU A 9 -0.14 -13.06 -6.77
N GLY A 10 0.97 -13.00 -7.51
CA GLY A 10 2.28 -13.41 -7.02
C GLY A 10 2.80 -12.56 -5.85
N PHE A 11 2.61 -11.24 -5.90
CA PHE A 11 3.04 -10.33 -4.82
C PHE A 11 2.13 -10.44 -3.60
N HIS A 12 0.81 -10.50 -3.82
CA HIS A 12 -0.16 -10.65 -2.74
C HIS A 12 0.09 -11.96 -1.96
N LYS A 13 0.40 -13.06 -2.65
CA LYS A 13 0.75 -14.34 -2.01
C LYS A 13 2.06 -14.31 -1.19
N GLN A 14 2.95 -13.35 -1.42
CA GLN A 14 4.15 -13.17 -0.61
C GLN A 14 3.86 -12.51 0.75
N VAL A 15 2.71 -11.86 0.89
CA VAL A 15 2.28 -11.27 2.17
C VAL A 15 1.54 -12.35 2.96
N GLU A 16 2.30 -13.08 3.79
CA GLU A 16 1.77 -14.18 4.57
C GLU A 16 0.80 -13.71 5.67
N GLY A 17 -0.27 -14.48 5.87
CA GLY A 17 -1.25 -14.25 6.94
C GLY A 17 -2.23 -13.09 6.66
N PRO A 18 -3.08 -12.77 7.65
CA PRO A 18 -4.03 -11.66 7.54
C PRO A 18 -3.30 -10.33 7.30
N HIS A 19 -3.81 -9.52 6.39
CA HIS A 19 -3.27 -8.20 6.09
C HIS A 19 -4.35 -7.31 5.44
N TRP A 20 -4.14 -6.00 5.50
CA TRP A 20 -4.97 -5.04 4.79
C TRP A 20 -4.46 -4.83 3.37
N TYR A 21 -5.38 -4.69 2.41
CA TYR A 21 -5.06 -4.35 1.03
C TYR A 21 -5.64 -2.97 0.66
N LEU A 22 -4.76 -2.02 0.36
CA LEU A 22 -5.15 -0.72 -0.20
C LEU A 22 -5.46 -0.85 -1.68
N MET A 23 -6.66 -1.35 -2.01
CA MET A 23 -7.04 -1.63 -3.39
C MET A 23 -7.05 -0.40 -4.30
N THR A 24 -7.62 0.72 -3.84
CA THR A 24 -7.70 1.95 -4.64
C THR A 24 -7.55 3.19 -3.76
N VAL A 25 -6.69 4.11 -4.19
CA VAL A 25 -6.55 5.44 -3.59
C VAL A 25 -6.45 6.45 -4.72
N GLY A 26 -7.29 7.47 -4.66
CA GLY A 26 -7.35 8.50 -5.69
C GLY A 26 -7.77 9.84 -5.12
N THR A 27 -7.27 10.90 -5.73
CA THR A 27 -7.71 12.28 -5.45
C THR A 27 -8.01 12.96 -6.78
N ARG A 28 -9.04 13.82 -6.79
CA ARG A 28 -9.34 14.64 -7.97
C ARG A 28 -8.11 15.48 -8.32
N THR A 29 -7.78 15.61 -9.61
CA THR A 29 -6.59 16.35 -10.08
C THR A 29 -6.52 17.77 -9.52
N ALA A 30 -7.64 18.51 -9.53
CA ALA A 30 -7.73 19.86 -8.98
C ALA A 30 -7.51 19.95 -7.45
N ARG A 31 -7.40 18.81 -6.75
CA ARG A 31 -7.24 18.70 -5.30
C ARG A 31 -5.94 17.98 -4.91
N GLN A 32 -5.07 17.67 -5.88
CA GLN A 32 -3.74 17.12 -5.62
C GLN A 32 -2.81 18.16 -4.98
N GLY A 33 -1.71 17.73 -4.39
CA GLY A 33 -0.74 18.60 -3.70
C GLY A 33 -1.21 19.14 -2.34
N GLN A 34 -2.46 18.88 -1.94
CA GLN A 34 -3.05 19.36 -0.67
C GLN A 34 -2.95 18.34 0.48
N GLY A 35 -2.15 17.28 0.32
CA GLY A 35 -1.98 16.23 1.34
C GLY A 35 -3.18 15.28 1.50
N LEU A 36 -4.21 15.36 0.66
CA LEU A 36 -5.40 14.48 0.76
C LEU A 36 -5.07 13.00 0.54
N GLY A 37 -4.23 12.69 -0.44
CA GLY A 37 -3.77 11.31 -0.68
C GLY A 37 -3.02 10.75 0.52
N SER A 38 -2.19 11.58 1.17
CA SER A 38 -1.50 11.23 2.41
C SER A 38 -2.49 10.80 3.50
N LYS A 39 -3.50 11.64 3.76
CA LYS A 39 -4.51 11.39 4.79
C LYS A 39 -5.31 10.12 4.52
N LEU A 40 -5.64 9.83 3.26
CA LEU A 40 -6.33 8.60 2.88
C LEU A 40 -5.48 7.35 3.13
N VAL A 41 -4.19 7.40 2.76
CA VAL A 41 -3.28 6.28 3.00
C VAL A 41 -3.04 6.09 4.50
N GLU A 42 -2.84 7.17 5.25
CA GLU A 42 -2.67 7.14 6.70
C GLU A 42 -3.87 6.49 7.40
N LEU A 43 -5.10 6.84 7.00
CA LEU A 43 -6.33 6.22 7.51
C LEU A 43 -6.38 4.72 7.23
N GLY A 44 -5.94 4.28 6.05
CA GLY A 44 -5.90 2.86 5.72
C GLY A 44 -4.82 2.12 6.52
N THR A 45 -3.63 2.71 6.63
CA THR A 45 -2.52 2.12 7.40
C THR A 45 -2.79 2.11 8.90
N SER A 46 -3.52 3.07 9.45
CA SER A 46 -3.85 3.07 10.88
C SER A 46 -4.74 1.88 11.24
N ARG A 47 -5.67 1.48 10.35
CA ARG A 47 -6.48 0.27 10.56
C ARG A 47 -5.65 -1.01 10.53
N ALA A 48 -4.60 -1.04 9.70
CA ALA A 48 -3.65 -2.14 9.67
C ALA A 48 -2.78 -2.18 10.94
N ASP A 49 -2.34 -1.01 11.39
CA ASP A 49 -1.60 -0.84 12.65
C ASP A 49 -2.44 -1.29 13.86
N ASP A 50 -3.69 -0.85 13.95
CA ASP A 50 -4.63 -1.23 15.03
C ASP A 50 -4.92 -2.73 15.05
N ALA A 51 -4.99 -3.36 13.87
CA ALA A 51 -5.17 -4.80 13.73
C ALA A 51 -3.87 -5.60 13.92
N GLY A 52 -2.71 -4.93 14.03
CA GLY A 52 -1.42 -5.58 14.18
C GLY A 52 -1.00 -6.39 12.96
N VAL A 53 -1.42 -6.01 11.75
CA VAL A 53 -1.18 -6.75 10.51
C VAL A 53 -0.53 -5.88 9.42
N PRO A 54 0.17 -6.47 8.44
CA PRO A 54 0.75 -5.71 7.32
C PRO A 54 -0.30 -4.98 6.48
N CYS A 55 0.17 -3.98 5.73
CA CYS A 55 -0.61 -3.30 4.71
C CYS A 55 0.07 -3.45 3.35
N TYR A 56 -0.66 -3.96 2.36
CA TYR A 56 -0.21 -4.26 1.01
C TYR A 56 -0.86 -3.33 -0.02
N LEU A 57 -0.16 -3.05 -1.12
CA LEU A 57 -0.66 -2.34 -2.29
C LEU A 57 0.14 -2.67 -3.55
N GLU A 58 -0.40 -2.32 -4.72
CA GLU A 58 0.37 -2.19 -5.96
C GLU A 58 0.27 -0.78 -6.55
N THR A 59 1.30 -0.38 -7.31
CA THR A 59 1.34 0.91 -7.99
C THR A 59 2.13 0.86 -9.29
N GLY A 60 1.79 1.73 -10.25
CA GLY A 60 2.34 1.72 -11.61
C GLY A 60 3.30 2.86 -11.97
N THR A 61 3.69 3.72 -11.02
CA THR A 61 4.53 4.90 -11.31
C THR A 61 5.59 5.13 -10.24
N ASP A 62 6.78 5.60 -10.64
CA ASP A 62 7.89 5.91 -9.73
C ASP A 62 7.57 7.00 -8.70
N SER A 63 6.77 8.00 -9.08
CA SER A 63 6.30 9.04 -8.15
C SER A 63 5.49 8.45 -7.00
N ASN A 64 4.60 7.49 -7.30
CA ASN A 64 3.86 6.75 -6.28
C ASN A 64 4.77 5.86 -5.44
N ILE A 65 5.77 5.18 -6.04
CA ILE A 65 6.72 4.37 -5.27
C ILE A 65 7.44 5.24 -4.23
N ALA A 66 7.93 6.41 -4.64
CA ALA A 66 8.55 7.36 -3.71
C ALA A 66 7.57 7.88 -2.64
N PHE A 67 6.31 8.13 -3.02
CA PHE A 67 5.25 8.52 -2.11
C PHE A 67 4.94 7.45 -1.04
N TYR A 68 4.86 6.18 -1.43
CA TYR A 68 4.60 5.06 -0.49
C TYR A 68 5.84 4.71 0.34
N ARG A 69 7.05 4.77 -0.22
CA ARG A 69 8.31 4.59 0.55
C ARG A 69 8.43 5.54 1.73
N LYS A 70 8.11 6.82 1.54
CA LYS A 70 8.07 7.81 2.63
C LYS A 70 7.09 7.46 3.76
N ARG A 71 6.18 6.52 3.54
CA ARG A 71 5.18 6.04 4.51
C ARG A 71 5.53 4.68 5.11
N GLY A 72 6.71 4.15 4.80
CA GLY A 72 7.21 2.87 5.34
C GLY A 72 6.82 1.66 4.50
N PHE A 73 6.38 1.85 3.25
CA PHE A 73 6.21 0.73 2.33
C PHE A 73 7.54 0.39 1.66
N GLU A 74 7.79 -0.90 1.48
CA GLU A 74 8.95 -1.48 0.83
C GLU A 74 8.51 -2.23 -0.43
N VAL A 75 9.37 -2.24 -1.45
CA VAL A 75 9.09 -2.95 -2.71
C VAL A 75 9.34 -4.44 -2.52
N ILE A 76 8.38 -5.28 -2.89
CA ILE A 76 8.52 -6.75 -2.81
C ILE A 76 8.60 -7.41 -4.19
N GLY A 77 8.26 -6.69 -5.25
CA GLY A 77 8.40 -7.20 -6.61
C GLY A 77 7.90 -6.23 -7.67
N GLN A 78 8.28 -6.50 -8.91
CA GLN A 78 7.85 -5.76 -10.09
C GLN A 78 7.52 -6.74 -11.22
N THR A 79 6.51 -6.41 -12.01
CA THR A 79 6.12 -7.18 -13.19
C THR A 79 5.66 -6.26 -14.31
N ASP A 80 5.71 -6.74 -15.54
CA ASP A 80 5.03 -6.08 -16.65
C ASP A 80 3.53 -6.38 -16.59
N CYS A 81 2.73 -5.34 -16.76
CA CYS A 81 1.29 -5.43 -16.93
C CYS A 81 0.88 -4.54 -18.09
N TYR A 82 0.77 -5.13 -19.29
CA TYR A 82 0.37 -4.44 -20.52
C TYR A 82 1.32 -3.29 -20.91
N GLY A 83 2.63 -3.47 -20.77
CA GLY A 83 3.62 -2.44 -21.07
C GLY A 83 3.79 -1.38 -19.97
N HIS A 84 3.18 -1.60 -18.80
CA HIS A 84 3.38 -0.80 -17.61
C HIS A 84 4.03 -1.63 -16.51
N THR A 85 5.04 -1.08 -15.84
CA THR A 85 5.61 -1.72 -14.65
C THR A 85 4.66 -1.57 -13.47
N LEU A 86 4.14 -2.70 -12.99
CA LEU A 86 3.37 -2.75 -11.76
C LEU A 86 4.26 -3.23 -10.62
N THR A 87 4.28 -2.48 -9.53
CA THR A 87 5.15 -2.71 -8.38
C THR A 87 4.31 -3.06 -7.16
N GLY A 88 4.52 -4.25 -6.60
CA GLY A 88 3.94 -4.66 -5.32
C GLY A 88 4.74 -4.07 -4.17
N MET A 89 4.06 -3.55 -3.15
CA MET A 89 4.68 -2.96 -1.97
C MET A 89 3.97 -3.38 -0.69
N VAL A 90 4.72 -3.57 0.38
CA VAL A 90 4.21 -3.95 1.70
C VAL A 90 4.77 -3.05 2.78
N ARG A 91 3.99 -2.79 3.82
CA ARG A 91 4.39 -2.09 5.04
C ARG A 91 4.04 -2.94 6.25
N PRO A 92 4.98 -3.21 7.18
CA PRO A 92 4.64 -3.86 8.45
C PRO A 92 3.76 -2.96 9.33
N PRO A 93 2.96 -3.51 10.26
CA PRO A 93 2.22 -2.69 11.21
C PRO A 93 3.19 -1.91 12.09
N ARG A 94 2.88 -0.65 12.37
CA ARG A 94 3.57 0.11 13.39
C ARG A 94 2.94 -0.22 14.73
N THR A 95 3.76 -0.67 15.68
CA THR A 95 3.32 -0.74 17.08
C THR A 95 2.91 0.67 17.51
N PRO A 96 1.71 0.87 18.08
CA PRO A 96 1.38 2.14 18.70
C PRO A 96 2.49 2.46 19.72
N ALA A 97 3.11 3.64 19.60
CA ALA A 97 4.10 4.09 20.57
C ALA A 97 3.46 3.99 21.97
N GLY A 98 4.02 3.13 22.82
CA GLY A 98 3.38 2.56 24.01
C GLY A 98 2.32 3.45 24.67
N GLY A 99 1.06 3.09 24.49
CA GLY A 99 0.00 3.43 25.42
C GLY A 99 0.18 2.55 26.65
N ARG A 100 0.58 3.17 27.77
CA ARG A 100 0.56 2.57 29.11
C ARG A 100 -0.70 1.70 29.26
N ALA A 101 -0.49 0.47 29.73
CA ALA A 101 -1.56 -0.29 30.38
C ALA A 101 -2.21 0.63 31.42
N ALA A 102 -3.51 0.86 31.27
CA ALA A 102 -4.38 1.32 32.34
C ALA A 102 -5.00 0.09 33.00
#